data_AF-A0A519F1V5-F1
#
_entry.id   AF-A0A519F1V5-F1
#
_cell.length_a   1.000
_cell.length_b   1.000
_cell.length_c   1.000
_cell.angle_alpha   90.00
_cell.angle_beta   90.00
_cell.angle_gamma   90.00
#
_symmetry.space_group_name_H-M   'P 1'
#
loop_
_entity.id
_entity.type
_entity.pdbx_description
1 polymer ?
#
loop_
_entity_poly.entity_id
_entity_poly.type
_entity_poly.pdbx_seq_one_letter_code
_entity_poly.pdbx_strand_id
1 'polypeptide(L)' 'MDREIWIAACAHRLQRHWRTVDPELLEEVAGDLWTDRALRELPPHEAAVAWLEPVQKASLAG' A
#
# COMPACT_ATOMS: atom_id res chain seq x y z
N MET A 1 -14.49 7.77 4.28
CA MET A 1 -13.74 6.74 5.04
C MET A 1 -12.61 7.45 5.75
N ASP A 2 -12.45 7.22 7.05
CA ASP A 2 -11.40 7.86 7.84
C ASP A 2 -10.00 7.44 7.37
N ARG A 3 -9.06 8.38 7.45
CA ARG A 3 -7.66 8.17 7.04
C ARG A 3 -7.05 6.97 7.77
N GLU A 4 -7.26 6.86 9.08
CA GLU A 4 -6.70 5.77 9.89
C GLU A 4 -7.25 4.39 9.48
N ILE A 5 -8.54 4.31 9.16
CA ILE A 5 -9.17 3.06 8.69
C ILE A 5 -8.62 2.68 7.32
N TRP A 6 -8.38 3.67 6.45
CA TRP A 6 -7.78 3.42 5.14
C TRP A 6 -6.33 2.97 5.24
N ILE A 7 -5.53 3.63 6.08
CA ILE A 7 -4.13 3.27 6.33
C ILE A 7 -4.04 1.85 6.88
N ALA A 8 -4.80 1.52 7.92
CA ALA A 8 -4.79 0.18 8.52
C ALA A 8 -5.21 -0.91 7.52
N ALA A 9 -6.25 -0.66 6.71
CA ALA A 9 -6.71 -1.62 5.70
C ALA A 9 -5.68 -1.80 4.56
N CYS A 10 -5.02 -0.72 4.13
CA CYS A 10 -3.98 -0.74 3.11
C CYS A 10 -2.73 -1.46 3.64
N ALA A 11 -2.26 -1.10 4.83
CA ALA A 11 -1.11 -1.72 5.50
C ALA A 11 -1.31 -3.23 5.70
N HIS A 12 -2.50 -3.65 6.14
CA HIS A 12 -2.82 -5.08 6.27
C HIS A 12 -2.78 -5.82 4.93
N ARG A 13 -3.14 -5.16 3.83
CA ARG A 13 -3.00 -5.73 2.48
C ARG A 13 -1.53 -5.87 2.09
N LEU A 14 -0.73 -4.82 2.32
CA LEU A 14 0.72 -4.85 2.05
C LEU A 14 1.40 -5.94 2.88
N GLN A 15 1.02 -6.12 4.15
CA GLN A 15 1.57 -7.13 5.06
C GLN A 15 1.34 -8.55 4.56
N ARG A 16 0.19 -8.81 3.91
CA ARG A 16 -0.07 -10.12 3.29
C ARG A 16 0.84 -10.41 2.09
N HIS A 17 1.34 -9.38 1.40
CA HIS A 17 2.37 -9.53 0.37
C HIS A 17 3.78 -9.59 0.96
N TRP A 18 4.09 -8.71 1.92
CA TRP A 18 5.40 -8.59 2.56
C TRP A 18 5.34 -8.92 4.05
N ARG A 19 5.09 -10.19 4.32
CA ARG A 19 5.01 -10.77 5.67
C ARG A 19 6.31 -10.67 6.50
N THR A 20 7.43 -10.31 5.88
CA THR A 20 8.73 -10.10 6.53
C THR A 20 9.02 -8.64 6.84
N VAL A 21 8.20 -7.70 6.35
CA VAL A 21 8.34 -6.26 6.61
C VAL A 21 7.55 -5.91 7.87
N ASP A 22 8.11 -4.99 8.66
CA ASP A 22 7.49 -4.53 9.90
C ASP A 22 6.12 -3.88 9.62
N PRO A 23 5.04 -4.29 10.30
CA PRO A 23 3.74 -3.62 10.19
C PRO A 23 3.79 -2.11 10.43
N GLU A 24 4.62 -1.59 11.33
CA GLU A 24 4.73 -0.14 11.55
C GLU A 24 5.22 0.59 10.29
N LEU A 25 6.20 0.01 9.60
CA LEU A 25 6.71 0.55 8.33
C LEU A 25 5.65 0.48 7.22
N LEU A 26 4.80 -0.55 7.22
CA LEU A 26 3.71 -0.68 6.25
C LEU A 26 2.60 0.35 6.48
N GLU A 27 2.35 0.72 7.74
CA GLU A 27 1.44 1.80 8.09
C GLU A 27 1.98 3.16 7.67
N GLU A 28 3.28 3.42 7.85
CA GLU A 28 3.94 4.61 7.31
C GLU A 28 3.80 4.70 5.78
N VAL A 29 4.12 3.62 5.07
CA VAL A 29 3.95 3.54 3.61
C VAL A 29 2.50 3.77 3.21
N ALA A 30 1.54 3.16 3.90
CA ALA A 30 0.12 3.42 3.66
C ALA A 30 -0.27 4.89 3.94
N GLY A 31 0.36 5.53 4.93
CA GLY A 31 0.22 6.96 5.19
C GLY A 31 0.71 7.83 4.05
N ASP A 32 1.81 7.43 3.40
CA ASP A 32 2.34 8.09 2.21
C ASP A 32 1.42 7.88 1.00
N LEU A 33 0.92 6.66 0.81
CA LEU A 33 -0.04 6.32 -0.26
C LEU A 33 -1.34 7.14 -0.16
N TRP A 34 -1.79 7.44 1.07
CA TRP A 34 -2.96 8.30 1.29
C TRP A 34 -2.74 9.74 0.82
N THR A 35 -1.50 10.22 0.79
CA THR A 35 -1.17 11.57 0.32
C THR A 35 -1.28 11.66 -1.22
N ASP A 36 -1.12 10.54 -1.91
CA ASP A 36 -1.37 10.46 -3.35
C ASP A 36 -2.87 10.48 -3.62
N ARG A 37 -3.33 11.53 -4.30
CA ARG A 37 -4.75 11.72 -4.61
C ARG A 37 -5.30 10.62 -5.53
N ALA A 38 -4.51 10.12 -6.48
CA ALA A 38 -4.94 9.09 -7.41
C ALA A 38 -5.16 7.75 -6.68
N LEU A 39 -4.29 7.42 -5.73
CA LEU A 39 -4.42 6.22 -4.90
C LEU A 39 -5.50 6.36 -3.83
N ARG A 40 -5.67 7.56 -3.26
CA ARG A 40 -6.72 7.84 -2.28
C ARG A 40 -8.13 7.73 -2.86
N GLU A 41 -8.29 8.00 -4.16
CA GLU A 41 -9.56 7.81 -4.86
C GLU A 41 -9.91 6.32 -5.04
N LEU A 42 -8.93 5.42 -4.87
CA LEU A 42 -9.13 3.98 -4.90
C LEU A 42 -9.45 3.41 -3.50
N PRO A 43 -10.15 2.25 -3.46
CA PRO A 43 -10.24 1.45 -2.25
C PRO A 43 -8.85 1.05 -1.73
N PRO A 44 -8.63 0.91 -0.41
CA PRO A 44 -7.31 0.63 0.16
C PRO A 44 -6.67 -0.65 -0.37
N HIS A 45 -7.48 -1.67 -0.69
CA HIS A 45 -7.00 -2.91 -1.28
C HIS A 45 -6.51 -2.73 -2.72
N GLU A 46 -7.18 -1.89 -3.50
CA GLU A 46 -6.83 -1.58 -4.88
C GLU A 46 -5.65 -0.63 -4.95
N ALA A 47 -5.60 0.39 -4.08
CA ALA A 47 -4.47 1.30 -3.95
C ALA A 47 -3.16 0.54 -3.64
N ALA A 48 -3.21 -0.42 -2.71
CA ALA A 48 -2.06 -1.28 -2.41
C ALA A 48 -1.62 -2.08 -3.65
N VAL A 49 -2.56 -2.65 -4.40
CA VAL A 49 -2.25 -3.44 -5.61
C VAL A 49 -1.66 -2.55 -6.72
N ALA A 50 -2.28 -1.40 -6.99
CA ALA A 50 -1.83 -0.45 -7.99
C ALA A 50 -0.41 0.08 -7.69
N TRP A 51 -0.10 0.31 -6.41
CA TRP A 51 1.24 0.69 -5.99
C TRP A 51 2.26 -0.45 -6.06
N LEU A 52 1.83 -1.71 -5.89
CA LEU A 52 2.68 -2.90 -6.02
C LEU A 52 2.97 -3.29 -7.49
N GLU A 53 2.13 -2.90 -8.45
CA GLU A 53 2.33 -3.18 -9.89
C GLU A 53 3.69 -2.72 -10.46
N PRO A 54 4.15 -1.47 -10.24
CA PRO A 54 5.46 -1.03 -10.75
C PRO A 54 6.64 -1.77 -10.09
N VAL A 55 6.53 -2.14 -8.80
CA VAL A 55 7.59 -2.87 -8.08
C VAL A 55 7.79 -4.28 -8.66
N GLN A 56 6.70 -4.94 -9.10
CA GLN A 56 6.78 -6.25 -9.76
C GLN A 56 7.42 -6.16 -11.17
N LYS A 57 7.14 -5.08 -11.92
CA LYS A 57 7.77 -4.87 -13.24
C LYS A 57 9.25 -4.52 -13.13
N ALA A 58 9.65 -3.75 -12.12
CA ALA A 58 11.06 -3.41 -11.89
C ALA A 58 11.92 -4.64 -11.49
N SER A 59 11.33 -5.62 -10.81
CA SER A 59 12.03 -6.86 -10.44
C SER A 59 12.22 -7.86 -11.59
N LEU A 60 11.54 -7.65 -12.74
CA LEU A 60 11.61 -8.52 -13.92
C LEU A 60 12.47 -7.97 -15.07
N ALA A 61 13.02 -6.76 -14.94
CA ALA A 61 13.88 -6.11 -15.94
C ALA A 61 15.39 -6.34 -15.68
N GLY A 62 15.74 -7.49 -15.10
CA GLY A 62 17.13 -7.94 -14.90
C GLY A 62 17.71 -8.60 -16.15
#